data_AF-A0A7S2AGU6-F1
#
_entry.id   AF-A0A7S2AGU6-F1
#
_cell.length_a   1.000
_cell.length_b   1.000
_cell.length_c   1.000
_cell.angle_alpha   90.00
_cell.angle_beta   90.00
_cell.angle_gamma   90.00
#
_symmetry.space_group_name_H-M   'P 1'
#
loop_
_entity.id
_entity.type
_entity.pdbx_description
1 polymer ?
#
loop_
_entity_poly.entity_id
_entity_poly.type
_entity_poly.pdbx_seq_one_letter_code
_entity_poly.pdbx_strand_id
1 'polypeptide(L)'
;QRQRCLMRAAAAAAADGNATNLLKSDSAEAAPGMLDASAARTPLVPRVLCLFGSPDDTNSFKPTMNAIFAAERHGIAIDTIAVGGRDSPYLQQAAHLTRGKCTTLPSALSAELLTCMINTYLPPPHLRANLEEGATSGVDFRASCFATNTPVELGYVCSICLAVYRDKRTKCIACDSSFEPQSNANGGTAPA
;
A
#
# COMPACT_ATOMS: atom_id res chain seq x y z
N GLN A 1 -27.21 9.93 -27.19
CA GLN A 1 -26.30 9.35 -26.18
C GLN A 1 -24.90 9.94 -26.37
N ARG A 2 -24.56 10.97 -25.58
CA ARG A 2 -23.21 11.54 -25.49
C ARG A 2 -22.87 11.61 -24.01
N GLN A 3 -21.81 10.94 -23.56
CA GLN A 3 -21.16 11.23 -22.29
C GLN A 3 -19.64 11.17 -22.50
N ARG A 4 -19.08 12.37 -22.72
CA ARG A 4 -17.69 12.70 -22.45
C ARG A 4 -17.62 13.08 -20.97
N CYS A 5 -16.80 12.40 -20.18
CA CYS A 5 -16.37 12.90 -18.87
C CYS A 5 -14.85 12.89 -18.80
N LEU A 6 -14.26 14.06 -19.05
CA LEU A 6 -12.94 14.44 -18.57
C LEU A 6 -12.96 14.46 -17.04
N MET A 7 -12.10 13.70 -16.37
CA MET A 7 -11.80 13.88 -14.95
C MET A 7 -10.69 14.94 -14.81
N ARG A 8 -11.10 16.18 -14.50
CA ARG A 8 -10.26 17.20 -13.87
C ARG A 8 -10.16 16.87 -12.38
N ALA A 9 -8.95 16.74 -11.85
CA ALA A 9 -8.70 16.64 -10.42
C ALA A 9 -8.99 17.99 -9.76
N ALA A 10 -10.10 18.07 -9.02
CA ALA A 10 -10.41 19.17 -8.12
C ALA A 10 -10.04 18.75 -6.70
N ALA A 11 -9.20 19.54 -6.06
CA ALA A 11 -8.99 19.52 -4.63
C ALA A 11 -10.31 19.84 -3.90
N ALA A 12 -10.68 19.01 -2.93
CA ALA A 12 -11.72 19.32 -1.96
C ALA A 12 -11.28 18.80 -0.59
N ALA A 13 -11.10 19.76 0.32
CA ALA A 13 -10.95 19.56 1.74
C ALA A 13 -12.20 18.88 2.32
N ALA A 14 -12.00 17.99 3.30
CA ALA A 14 -13.03 17.62 4.27
C ALA A 14 -12.39 17.59 5.66
N ALA A 15 -12.95 18.42 6.52
CA ALA A 15 -12.56 18.71 7.88
C ALA A 15 -13.07 17.66 8.89
N ASP A 16 -12.35 17.60 10.00
CA ASP A 16 -12.77 17.38 11.40
C ASP A 16 -13.53 16.10 11.81
N GLY A 17 -12.76 15.22 12.44
CA GLY A 17 -13.22 14.30 13.48
C GLY A 17 -12.33 14.47 14.72
N ASN A 18 -12.72 15.40 15.59
CA ASN A 18 -12.07 15.71 16.86
C ASN A 18 -12.17 14.53 17.85
N ALA A 19 -11.02 14.05 18.34
CA ALA A 19 -10.92 13.30 19.58
C ALA A 19 -9.77 13.88 20.42
N THR A 20 -10.04 15.03 21.04
CA THR A 20 -9.37 15.51 22.24
C THR A 20 -9.27 14.40 23.29
N ASN A 21 -8.05 13.99 23.63
CA ASN A 21 -7.77 13.55 24.99
C ASN A 21 -6.68 14.47 25.55
N LEU A 22 -7.17 15.54 26.17
CA LEU A 22 -6.40 16.35 27.10
C LEU A 22 -5.86 15.43 28.19
N LEU A 23 -4.56 15.52 28.42
CA LEU A 23 -3.90 15.03 29.62
C LEU A 23 -4.54 15.69 30.83
N LYS A 24 -5.45 14.98 31.51
CA LYS A 24 -5.85 15.30 32.86
C LYS A 24 -4.95 14.53 33.82
N SER A 25 -3.99 15.26 34.36
CA SER A 25 -3.29 14.93 35.59
C SER A 25 -4.31 14.85 36.72
N ASP A 26 -4.49 13.68 37.33
CA ASP A 26 -5.00 13.57 38.69
C ASP A 26 -4.28 12.43 39.40
N SER A 27 -3.63 12.81 40.49
CA SER A 27 -2.95 11.97 41.46
C SER A 27 -3.97 11.11 42.22
N ALA A 28 -3.74 9.81 42.33
CA ALA A 28 -4.37 8.98 43.36
C ALA A 28 -3.51 7.75 43.66
N GLU A 29 -3.11 7.63 44.92
CA GLU A 29 -2.29 6.58 45.51
C GLU A 29 -3.16 5.53 46.23
N ALA A 30 -2.66 4.28 46.29
CA ALA A 30 -2.96 3.15 47.18
C ALA A 30 -4.26 2.31 47.03
N ALA A 31 -4.10 1.01 46.67
CA ALA A 31 -4.11 -0.16 47.58
C ALA A 31 -4.40 -1.50 46.81
N PRO A 32 -3.85 -2.67 47.23
CA PRO A 32 -3.96 -3.94 46.50
C PRO A 32 -5.15 -4.78 46.99
N GLY A 33 -6.04 -5.17 46.08
CA GLY A 33 -7.20 -6.00 46.40
C GLY A 33 -7.75 -6.73 45.17
N MET A 34 -7.46 -8.02 45.09
CA MET A 34 -8.32 -9.09 44.60
C MET A 34 -8.91 -8.98 43.18
N LEU A 35 -8.16 -9.51 42.20
CA LEU A 35 -8.62 -10.37 41.10
C LEU A 35 -9.99 -10.05 40.46
N ASP A 36 -10.11 -8.91 39.81
CA ASP A 36 -10.84 -8.84 38.55
C ASP A 36 -9.79 -8.61 37.44
N ALA A 37 -9.42 -9.70 36.77
CA ALA A 37 -8.40 -9.71 35.72
C ALA A 37 -8.96 -9.26 34.36
N SER A 38 -10.03 -8.46 34.34
CA SER A 38 -10.29 -7.55 33.22
C SER A 38 -9.30 -6.37 33.31
N ALA A 39 -8.02 -6.69 33.17
CA ALA A 39 -6.94 -5.71 33.08
C ALA A 39 -7.38 -4.62 32.10
N ALA A 40 -7.28 -3.36 32.53
CA ALA A 40 -7.42 -2.20 31.67
C ALA A 40 -6.43 -2.37 30.51
N ARG A 41 -6.88 -3.01 29.44
CA ARG A 41 -6.08 -3.27 28.25
C ARG A 41 -5.88 -1.90 27.62
N THR A 42 -4.68 -1.37 27.77
CA THR A 42 -4.25 -0.25 26.94
C THR A 42 -4.56 -0.63 25.49
N PRO A 43 -5.17 0.28 24.72
CA PRO A 43 -5.52 -0.03 23.33
C PRO A 43 -4.24 -0.42 22.59
N LEU A 44 -4.18 -1.66 22.13
CA LEU A 44 -3.06 -2.15 21.35
C LEU A 44 -3.10 -1.43 20.00
N VAL A 45 -1.97 -0.83 19.61
CA VAL A 45 -1.81 -0.24 18.28
C VAL A 45 -1.11 -1.29 17.40
N PRO A 46 -1.86 -2.07 16.61
CA PRO A 46 -1.28 -3.10 15.76
C PRO A 46 -0.40 -2.50 14.67
N ARG A 47 0.71 -3.16 14.37
CA ARG A 47 1.66 -2.78 13.31
C ARG A 47 2.23 -4.03 12.67
N VAL A 48 2.55 -3.92 11.38
CA VAL A 48 3.15 -5.00 10.60
C VAL A 48 4.48 -4.51 10.05
N LEU A 49 5.54 -5.30 10.23
CA LEU A 49 6.84 -5.06 9.61
C LEU A 49 7.07 -6.13 8.54
N CYS A 50 7.20 -5.69 7.28
CA CYS A 50 7.47 -6.53 6.13
C CYS A 50 8.95 -6.42 5.75
N LEU A 51 9.70 -7.51 5.89
CA LEU A 51 11.05 -7.63 5.37
C LEU A 51 11.00 -8.33 4.02
N PHE A 52 11.54 -7.70 2.97
CA PHE A 52 11.61 -8.31 1.65
C PHE A 52 13.02 -8.25 1.06
N GLY A 53 13.40 -9.32 0.35
CA GLY A 53 14.66 -9.40 -0.40
C GLY A 53 14.54 -10.12 -1.75
N SER A 54 13.33 -10.55 -2.10
CA SER A 54 12.99 -11.22 -3.36
C SER A 54 12.33 -10.25 -4.35
N PRO A 55 12.39 -10.53 -5.65
CA PRO A 55 11.61 -9.78 -6.64
C PRO A 55 10.11 -9.98 -6.43
N ASP A 56 9.33 -8.97 -6.79
CA ASP A 56 7.87 -9.02 -6.73
C ASP A 56 7.30 -9.96 -7.80
N ASP A 57 6.34 -10.81 -7.40
CA ASP A 57 5.58 -11.66 -8.31
C ASP A 57 4.21 -11.01 -8.65
N THR A 58 3.78 -11.20 -9.89
CA THR A 58 2.49 -10.69 -10.38
C THR A 58 1.30 -11.48 -9.83
N ASN A 59 1.49 -12.77 -9.48
CA ASN A 59 0.41 -13.58 -8.90
C ASN A 59 0.04 -13.12 -7.49
N SER A 60 1.02 -12.66 -6.71
CA SER A 60 0.80 -12.17 -5.34
C SER A 60 0.30 -10.73 -5.29
N PHE A 61 0.28 -10.00 -6.41
CA PHE A 61 -0.15 -8.59 -6.45
C PHE A 61 -1.56 -8.40 -5.89
N LYS A 62 -2.56 -9.14 -6.40
CA LYS A 62 -3.97 -8.99 -5.99
C LYS A 62 -4.18 -9.22 -4.49
N PRO A 63 -3.77 -10.37 -3.91
CA PRO A 63 -3.94 -10.58 -2.48
C PRO A 63 -3.15 -9.57 -1.64
N THR A 64 -1.95 -9.18 -2.07
CA THR A 64 -1.12 -8.20 -1.35
C THR A 64 -1.78 -6.83 -1.31
N MET A 65 -2.26 -6.31 -2.45
CA MET A 65 -2.95 -5.03 -2.51
C MET A 65 -4.25 -5.03 -1.70
N ASN A 66 -5.03 -6.11 -1.75
CA ASN A 66 -6.23 -6.23 -0.94
C ASN A 66 -5.91 -6.20 0.56
N ALA A 67 -4.83 -6.87 0.98
CA ALA A 67 -4.37 -6.85 2.37
C ALA A 67 -3.90 -5.45 2.80
N ILE A 68 -3.20 -4.71 1.92
CA ILE A 68 -2.78 -3.33 2.17
C ILE A 68 -3.99 -2.42 2.37
N PHE A 69 -4.99 -2.47 1.48
CA PHE A 69 -6.21 -1.67 1.62
C PHE A 69 -7.04 -2.04 2.84
N ALA A 70 -7.04 -3.33 3.23
CA ALA A 70 -7.66 -3.75 4.47
C ALA A 70 -6.91 -3.16 5.69
N ALA A 71 -5.58 -3.24 5.70
CA ALA A 71 -4.74 -2.69 6.76
C ALA A 71 -4.94 -1.17 6.91
N GLU A 72 -4.97 -0.44 5.80
CA GLU A 72 -5.25 1.00 5.77
C GLU A 72 -6.59 1.33 6.43
N ARG A 73 -7.66 0.60 6.06
CA ARG A 73 -9.00 0.80 6.64
C ARG A 73 -9.06 0.49 8.14
N HIS A 74 -8.24 -0.44 8.61
CA HIS A 74 -8.15 -0.80 10.02
C HIS A 74 -7.14 0.04 10.81
N GLY A 75 -6.49 1.03 10.19
CA GLY A 75 -5.49 1.88 10.84
C GLY A 75 -4.22 1.13 11.25
N ILE A 76 -3.90 0.03 10.56
CA ILE A 76 -2.71 -0.79 10.82
C ILE A 76 -1.58 -0.27 9.92
N ALA A 77 -0.54 0.31 10.51
CA ALA A 77 0.62 0.78 9.76
C ALA A 77 1.47 -0.41 9.27
N ILE A 78 1.83 -0.41 7.99
CA ILE A 78 2.73 -1.38 7.37
C ILE A 78 4.08 -0.71 7.14
N ASP A 79 5.07 -1.18 7.88
CA ASP A 79 6.47 -0.79 7.75
C ASP A 79 7.19 -1.76 6.81
N THR A 80 8.09 -1.28 5.97
CA THR A 80 8.73 -2.09 4.92
C THR A 80 10.25 -1.91 4.90
N ILE A 81 10.99 -3.01 4.92
CA ILE A 81 12.45 -3.03 4.78
C ILE A 81 12.81 -3.79 3.50
N ALA A 82 13.44 -3.10 2.56
CA ALA A 82 14.02 -3.66 1.35
C ALA A 82 15.47 -4.06 1.60
N VAL A 83 15.81 -5.33 1.39
CA VAL A 83 17.17 -5.85 1.56
C VAL A 83 17.79 -6.14 0.20
N GLY A 84 19.01 -5.66 -0.02
CA GLY A 84 19.79 -5.96 -1.23
C GLY A 84 19.63 -4.94 -2.35
N GLY A 85 19.34 -3.67 -2.00
CA GLY A 85 19.34 -2.55 -2.94
C GLY A 85 18.26 -2.59 -4.03
N ARG A 86 17.24 -3.44 -3.88
CA ARG A 86 16.09 -3.50 -4.79
C ARG A 86 14.83 -3.09 -4.06
N ASP A 87 14.17 -2.08 -4.60
CA ASP A 87 12.91 -1.59 -4.08
C ASP A 87 11.72 -2.30 -4.71
N SER A 88 10.68 -2.52 -3.91
CA SER A 88 9.37 -3.01 -4.37
C SER A 88 8.43 -1.81 -4.44
N PRO A 89 7.93 -1.44 -5.63
CA PRO A 89 6.98 -0.33 -5.74
C PRO A 89 5.67 -0.65 -5.00
N TYR A 90 5.27 -1.92 -4.92
CA TYR A 90 4.08 -2.35 -4.21
C TYR A 90 4.21 -2.11 -2.70
N LEU A 91 5.37 -2.44 -2.12
CA LEU A 91 5.62 -2.23 -0.70
C LEU A 91 5.87 -0.75 -0.36
N GLN A 92 6.47 0.01 -1.27
CA GLN A 92 6.54 1.47 -1.14
C GLN A 92 5.14 2.11 -1.12
N GLN A 93 4.24 1.68 -2.02
CA GLN A 93 2.83 2.08 -1.99
C GLN A 93 2.16 1.63 -0.69
N ALA A 94 2.45 0.43 -0.18
CA ALA A 94 1.91 -0.07 1.08
C ALA A 94 2.26 0.82 2.26
N ALA A 95 3.55 1.16 2.40
CA ALA A 95 4.04 2.05 3.44
C ALA A 95 3.39 3.44 3.31
N HIS A 96 3.29 3.98 2.09
CA HIS A 96 2.67 5.28 1.87
C HIS A 96 1.17 5.31 2.22
N LEU A 97 0.39 4.33 1.74
CA LEU A 97 -1.05 4.25 1.99
C LEU A 97 -1.37 4.07 3.48
N THR A 98 -0.59 3.24 4.17
CA THR A 98 -0.82 2.93 5.59
C THR A 98 -0.13 3.90 6.55
N ARG A 99 0.57 4.92 6.04
CA ARG A 99 1.41 5.85 6.82
C ARG A 99 2.52 5.14 7.62
N GLY A 100 3.05 4.05 7.06
CA GLY A 100 4.24 3.35 7.54
C GLY A 100 5.54 3.91 6.96
N LYS A 101 6.67 3.35 7.41
CA LYS A 101 8.01 3.75 6.96
C LYS A 101 8.57 2.73 5.99
N CYS A 102 9.22 3.20 4.93
CA CYS A 102 9.95 2.36 3.98
C CYS A 102 11.44 2.67 4.05
N THR A 103 12.28 1.64 4.22
CA THR A 103 13.74 1.79 4.21
C THR A 103 14.37 0.78 3.27
N THR A 104 15.33 1.26 2.48
CA THR A 104 16.11 0.43 1.57
C THR A 104 17.52 0.29 2.07
N LEU A 105 17.93 -0.95 2.30
CA LEU A 105 19.28 -1.31 2.71
C LEU A 105 20.07 -1.76 1.47
N PRO A 106 21.18 -1.05 1.11
CA PRO A 106 21.97 -1.35 -0.08
C PRO A 106 22.72 -2.68 0.03
N SER A 107 23.08 -3.12 1.24
CA SER A 107 23.77 -4.38 1.50
C SER A 107 23.07 -5.18 2.59
N ALA A 108 23.05 -6.51 2.46
CA ALA A 108 22.46 -7.43 3.44
C ALA A 108 23.42 -7.72 4.62
N LEU A 109 24.09 -6.68 5.14
CA LEU A 109 24.90 -6.82 6.34
C LEU A 109 23.97 -6.96 7.54
N SER A 110 24.09 -8.06 8.29
CA SER A 110 23.25 -8.35 9.46
C SER A 110 23.27 -7.24 10.51
N ALA A 111 24.40 -6.55 10.66
CA ALA A 111 24.56 -5.44 11.60
C ALA A 111 23.72 -4.21 11.21
N GLU A 112 23.67 -3.86 9.92
CA GLU A 112 22.89 -2.71 9.44
C GLU A 112 21.39 -2.97 9.57
N LEU A 113 20.95 -4.18 9.24
CA LEU A 113 19.55 -4.59 9.37
C LEU A 113 19.08 -4.51 10.83
N LEU A 114 19.85 -5.09 11.75
CA LEU A 114 19.51 -5.08 13.18
C LEU A 114 19.47 -3.66 13.73
N THR A 115 20.48 -2.84 13.38
CA THR A 115 20.54 -1.43 13.80
C THR A 115 19.31 -0.66 13.29
N CYS A 116 18.91 -0.90 12.04
CA CYS A 116 17.72 -0.31 11.44
C CYS A 116 16.43 -0.73 12.18
N MET A 117 16.26 -2.03 12.45
CA MET A 117 15.11 -2.57 13.18
C MET A 117 14.97 -1.98 14.58
N ILE A 118 16.07 -1.94 15.35
CA ILE A 118 16.06 -1.43 16.72
C ILE A 118 15.80 0.08 16.73
N ASN A 119 16.46 0.85 15.87
CA ASN A 119 16.39 2.30 15.94
C ASN A 119 15.14 2.87 15.27
N THR A 120 14.60 2.23 14.23
CA THR A 120 13.53 2.81 13.40
C THR A 120 12.17 2.14 13.64
N TYR A 121 12.17 0.82 13.81
CA TYR A 121 10.92 0.03 13.77
C TYR A 121 10.44 -0.44 15.15
N LEU A 122 11.35 -0.64 16.09
CA LEU A 122 11.06 -0.98 17.49
C LEU A 122 10.43 0.16 18.32
N PRO A 123 10.73 1.47 18.09
CA PRO A 123 10.17 2.54 18.91
C PRO A 123 8.63 2.54 18.94
N PRO A 124 8.03 2.90 20.09
CA PRO A 124 6.59 2.96 20.25
C PRO A 124 5.97 4.07 19.37
N PRO A 125 4.66 3.97 19.03
CA PRO A 125 4.00 4.84 18.06
C PRO A 125 4.17 6.35 18.31
N HIS A 126 4.17 6.79 19.58
CA HIS A 126 4.26 8.20 19.96
C HIS A 126 5.63 8.83 19.66
N LEU A 127 6.72 8.05 19.60
CA LEU A 127 8.06 8.57 19.28
C LEU A 127 8.32 8.63 17.78
N ARG A 128 7.51 7.94 16.96
CA ARG A 128 7.79 7.80 15.53
C ARG A 128 7.64 9.09 14.74
N ALA A 129 6.74 9.97 15.16
CA ALA A 129 6.55 11.29 14.55
C ALA A 129 7.77 12.21 14.73
N ASN A 130 8.60 11.93 15.74
CA ASN A 130 9.80 12.72 16.05
C ASN A 130 11.08 12.09 15.47
N LEU A 131 11.02 10.85 14.98
CA LEU A 131 12.15 10.23 14.27
C LEU A 131 12.12 10.72 12.82
N GLU A 132 13.06 11.59 12.47
CA GLU A 132 13.28 12.04 11.10
C GLU A 132 13.27 10.85 10.13
N GLU A 133 12.42 10.97 9.12
CA GLU A 133 12.28 9.98 8.06
C GLU A 133 13.43 10.15 7.07
N GLY A 134 14.17 9.05 6.84
CA GLY A 134 15.05 8.96 5.68
C GLY A 134 14.22 9.26 4.42
N ALA A 135 14.78 10.09 3.53
CA ALA A 135 14.09 10.65 2.38
C ALA A 135 13.18 9.62 1.68
N THR A 136 11.86 9.82 1.76
CA THR A 136 10.90 9.04 1.00
C THR A 136 11.16 9.33 -0.47
N SER A 137 11.78 8.38 -1.19
CA SER A 137 11.79 8.43 -2.65
C SER A 137 10.35 8.46 -3.14
N GLY A 138 10.08 9.30 -4.14
CA GLY A 138 8.72 9.44 -4.68
C GLY A 138 8.17 8.08 -5.11
N VAL A 139 7.00 7.72 -4.58
CA VAL A 139 6.34 6.45 -4.89
C VAL A 139 5.76 6.51 -6.31
N ASP A 140 6.03 5.49 -7.10
CA ASP A 140 5.46 5.34 -8.44
C ASP A 140 4.09 4.66 -8.36
N PHE A 141 3.03 5.36 -8.78
CA PHE A 141 1.65 4.85 -8.81
C PHE A 141 1.22 4.36 -10.19
N ARG A 142 2.14 4.30 -11.16
CA ARG A 142 1.81 3.79 -12.50
C ARG A 142 1.40 2.33 -12.42
N ALA A 143 0.41 1.96 -13.24
CA ALA A 143 0.01 0.58 -13.37
C ALA A 143 1.16 -0.24 -14.00
N SER A 144 1.42 -1.42 -13.44
CA SER A 144 2.36 -2.38 -14.03
C SER A 144 1.61 -3.37 -14.91
N CYS A 145 2.16 -3.66 -16.09
CA CYS A 145 1.64 -4.69 -16.98
C CYS A 145 1.77 -6.08 -16.33
N PHE A 146 0.67 -6.82 -16.20
CA PHE A 146 0.66 -8.15 -15.56
C PHE A 146 1.55 -9.20 -16.24
N ALA A 147 1.89 -9.01 -17.52
CA ALA A 147 2.72 -9.97 -18.25
C ALA A 147 4.23 -9.69 -18.13
N THR A 148 4.62 -8.43 -17.96
CA THR A 148 6.02 -8.00 -18.00
C THR A 148 6.51 -7.39 -16.69
N ASN A 149 5.59 -7.12 -15.75
CA ASN A 149 5.84 -6.41 -14.49
C ASN A 149 6.57 -5.06 -14.69
N THR A 150 6.32 -4.41 -15.83
CA THR A 150 6.87 -3.09 -16.15
C THR A 150 5.78 -2.03 -16.11
N PRO A 151 6.09 -0.82 -15.62
CA PRO A 151 5.12 0.27 -15.61
C PRO A 151 4.69 0.62 -17.04
N VAL A 152 3.41 0.92 -17.20
CA VAL A 152 2.78 1.31 -18.47
C VAL A 152 2.02 2.62 -18.29
N GLU A 153 2.14 3.52 -19.28
CA GLU A 153 1.37 4.78 -19.32
C GLU A 153 0.03 4.61 -20.04
N LEU A 154 0.01 3.78 -21.09
CA LEU A 154 -1.18 3.39 -21.85
C LEU A 154 -1.26 1.87 -21.88
N GLY A 155 -2.46 1.32 -21.70
CA GLY A 155 -2.66 -0.12 -21.69
C GLY A 155 -4.12 -0.53 -21.85
N TYR A 156 -4.32 -1.83 -22.08
CA TYR A 156 -5.62 -2.49 -22.18
C TYR A 156 -5.99 -3.08 -20.81
N VAL A 157 -7.23 -2.88 -20.38
CA VAL A 157 -7.73 -3.34 -19.08
C VAL A 157 -8.73 -4.48 -19.27
N CYS A 158 -8.60 -5.54 -18.49
CA CYS A 158 -9.60 -6.60 -18.44
C CYS A 158 -10.86 -6.12 -17.70
N SER A 159 -12.04 -6.24 -18.31
CA SER A 159 -13.31 -5.82 -17.70
C SER A 159 -13.74 -6.67 -16.49
N ILE A 160 -13.22 -7.90 -16.38
CA ILE A 160 -13.59 -8.83 -15.29
C ILE A 160 -12.68 -8.66 -14.09
N CYS A 161 -11.36 -8.73 -14.30
CA CYS A 161 -10.40 -8.75 -13.19
C CYS A 161 -9.52 -7.51 -13.07
N LEU A 162 -9.76 -6.49 -13.91
CA LEU A 162 -9.04 -5.21 -13.94
C LEU A 162 -7.52 -5.32 -14.18
N ALA A 163 -7.05 -6.48 -14.66
CA ALA A 163 -5.65 -6.65 -15.04
C ALA A 163 -5.29 -5.75 -16.23
N VAL A 164 -4.15 -5.06 -16.12
CA VAL A 164 -3.62 -4.14 -17.13
C VAL A 164 -2.55 -4.82 -17.98
N TYR A 165 -2.62 -4.63 -19.30
CA TYR A 165 -1.67 -5.16 -20.28
C TYR A 165 -1.14 -4.06 -21.21
N ARG A 166 0.14 -4.13 -21.57
CA ARG A 166 0.74 -3.25 -22.58
C ARG A 166 0.13 -3.45 -23.97
N ASP A 167 -0.01 -4.71 -24.37
CA ASP A 167 -0.46 -5.10 -25.71
C ASP A 167 -1.85 -5.76 -25.69
N LYS A 168 -2.57 -5.65 -26.80
CA LYS A 168 -3.86 -6.32 -26.97
C LYS A 168 -3.68 -7.83 -26.98
N ARG A 169 -4.51 -8.55 -26.24
CA ARG A 169 -4.51 -10.01 -26.15
C ARG A 169 -5.90 -10.56 -26.44
N THR A 170 -5.97 -11.85 -26.75
CA THR A 170 -7.24 -12.58 -26.96
C THR A 170 -7.73 -13.28 -25.70
N LYS A 171 -6.85 -13.51 -24.72
CA LYS A 171 -7.18 -14.08 -23.40
C LYS A 171 -6.43 -13.36 -22.28
N CYS A 172 -7.06 -13.27 -21.10
CA CYS A 172 -6.47 -12.70 -19.90
C CYS A 172 -5.65 -13.76 -19.14
N ILE A 173 -4.38 -13.49 -18.85
CA ILE A 173 -3.53 -14.43 -18.08
C ILE A 173 -4.01 -14.58 -16.62
N ALA A 174 -4.63 -13.54 -16.07
CA ALA A 174 -4.96 -13.48 -14.65
C ALA A 174 -6.33 -14.10 -14.28
N CYS A 175 -7.21 -14.31 -15.26
CA CYS A 175 -8.55 -14.89 -15.03
C CYS A 175 -9.07 -15.77 -16.18
N ASP A 176 -8.24 -16.03 -17.19
CA ASP A 176 -8.56 -16.83 -18.38
C ASP A 176 -9.77 -16.39 -19.21
N SER A 177 -10.31 -15.19 -18.95
CA SER A 177 -11.40 -14.63 -19.74
C SER A 177 -10.95 -14.39 -21.18
N SER A 178 -11.81 -14.74 -22.15
CA SER A 178 -11.58 -14.41 -23.55
C SER A 178 -12.01 -12.97 -23.83
N PHE A 179 -11.17 -12.22 -24.54
CA PHE A 179 -11.51 -10.89 -25.01
C PHE A 179 -12.25 -11.04 -26.33
N GLU A 180 -13.56 -10.79 -26.31
CA GLU A 180 -14.32 -10.74 -27.55
C GLU A 180 -13.76 -9.59 -28.42
N PRO A 181 -13.29 -9.88 -29.64
CA PRO A 181 -12.99 -8.80 -30.57
C PRO A 181 -14.32 -8.12 -30.87
N GLN A 182 -14.45 -6.84 -30.49
CA GLN A 182 -15.56 -6.02 -30.96
C GLN A 182 -15.53 -6.06 -32.49
N SER A 183 -16.40 -6.88 -33.07
CA SER A 183 -16.73 -6.82 -34.49
C SER A 183 -17.53 -5.55 -34.65
N ASN A 184 -16.85 -4.49 -35.09
CA ASN A 184 -17.51 -3.24 -35.44
C ASN A 184 -18.38 -3.49 -36.68
N ALA A 185 -19.57 -4.05 -36.48
CA ALA A 185 -20.68 -3.92 -37.40
C ALA A 185 -21.17 -2.47 -37.31
N ASN A 186 -20.49 -1.56 -38.04
CA ASN A 186 -21.06 -0.44 -38.81
C ASN A 186 -20.03 0.67 -39.10
N GLY A 187 -19.73 0.87 -40.39
CA GLY A 187 -19.53 2.20 -40.98
C GLY A 187 -18.11 2.59 -41.42
N GLY A 188 -17.74 2.30 -42.67
CA GLY A 188 -16.59 2.91 -43.33
C GLY A 188 -16.17 2.20 -44.62
N THR A 189 -16.94 2.38 -45.69
CA THR A 189 -16.56 2.01 -47.07
C THR A 189 -15.19 2.59 -47.43
N ALA A 190 -14.27 1.74 -47.89
CA ALA A 190 -13.03 2.16 -48.53
C ALA A 190 -13.34 2.70 -49.95
N PRO A 191 -12.78 3.85 -50.39
CA PRO A 191 -12.77 4.19 -51.80
C PRO A 191 -11.69 3.38 -52.54
N ALA A 192 -11.98 3.13 -53.82
CA ALA A 192 -11.25 2.33 -54.79
C ALA A 192 -9.81 2.78 -55.07
#